data_AF-A0A945F6P2-F1
#
_entry.id   AF-A0A945F6P2-F1
#
_cell.length_a   1.000
_cell.length_b   1.000
_cell.length_c   1.000
_cell.angle_alpha   90.00
_cell.angle_beta   90.00
_cell.angle_gamma   90.00
#
_symmetry.space_group_name_H-M   'P 1'
#
loop_
_entity.id
_entity.type
_entity.pdbx_description
1 polymer ?
#
loop_
_entity_poly.entity_id
_entity_poly.type
_entity_poly.pdbx_seq_one_letter_code
_entity_poly.pdbx_strand_id
1 'polypeptide(L)'
;MRKLILLFLMTIVFTGCNNNPNYTKNLATAQKLFQLHEKESLEEQLALVSEEIESISSMYGSKPVGFEQYKAMLAGYHKDFDDIKYNANVWLPGTNPEGVLDGSVRTYGTWTGTNIATGKQLNLMGYWYFNFDADGKVITQGDFFDFGGMYNAVYPKTKVFATIEIKEGKADEIMALLNSEGGLAATRAYEGCMSTEMVYNSETNTVWIVEDWASNDLFLKYIEWRQTADEYKIIEKMIPYMKGGANGLTVAHSNSNYTAY
;
A
#
# COMPACT_ATOMS: atom_id res chain seq x y z
N MET A 1 7.98 25.77 79.30
CA MET A 1 6.80 25.28 78.55
C MET A 1 6.58 26.28 77.42
N ARG A 2 6.72 25.96 76.13
CA ARG A 2 6.01 24.95 75.34
C ARG A 2 6.86 24.62 74.10
N LYS A 3 7.11 23.34 73.85
CA LYS A 3 7.83 22.83 72.68
C LYS A 3 6.92 22.94 71.45
N LEU A 4 7.39 23.52 70.35
CA LEU A 4 6.82 23.28 69.02
C LEU A 4 7.95 22.75 68.15
N ILE A 5 8.01 21.42 68.03
CA ILE A 5 8.88 20.74 67.07
C ILE A 5 8.10 20.73 65.76
N LEU A 6 8.50 21.58 64.81
CA LEU A 6 8.04 21.47 63.42
C LEU A 6 8.82 20.30 62.80
N LEU A 7 8.19 19.13 62.69
CA LEU A 7 8.69 18.05 61.85
C LEU A 7 8.39 18.42 60.39
N PHE A 8 9.41 18.85 59.65
CA PHE A 8 9.33 19.00 58.20
C PHE A 8 9.50 17.60 57.59
N LEU A 9 8.38 16.88 57.37
CA LEU A 9 8.38 15.65 56.58
C LEU A 9 8.59 16.07 55.12
N MET A 10 9.83 16.02 54.65
CA MET A 10 10.15 16.15 53.24
C MET A 10 9.78 14.81 52.58
N THR A 11 8.53 14.67 52.15
CA THR A 11 8.12 13.58 51.26
C THR A 11 8.85 13.78 49.92
N ILE A 12 10.00 13.15 49.79
CA ILE A 12 10.62 12.92 48.48
C ILE A 12 9.69 11.97 47.74
N VAL A 13 8.77 12.52 46.96
CA VAL A 13 8.10 11.76 45.91
C VAL A 13 9.16 11.51 44.86
N PHE A 14 9.82 10.36 44.94
CA PHE A 14 10.51 9.79 43.79
C PHE A 14 9.44 9.44 42.77
N THR A 15 9.04 10.40 41.93
CA THR A 15 8.51 10.06 40.61
C THR A 15 9.68 9.46 39.85
N GLY A 16 9.94 8.17 40.07
CA GLY A 16 10.79 7.41 39.18
C GLY A 16 10.22 7.62 37.78
N CYS A 17 11.01 8.20 36.88
CA CYS A 17 10.74 8.05 35.46
C CYS A 17 10.74 6.55 35.23
N ASN A 18 9.54 5.95 35.17
CA ASN A 18 9.39 4.58 34.75
C ASN A 18 9.87 4.60 33.30
N ASN A 19 11.12 4.25 33.07
CA ASN A 19 11.73 4.18 31.75
C ASN A 19 12.25 2.76 31.63
N ASN A 20 11.73 2.03 30.64
CA ASN A 20 12.29 0.73 30.30
C ASN A 20 13.77 0.92 29.92
N PRO A 21 14.71 0.16 30.51
CA PRO A 21 16.14 0.36 30.30
C PRO A 21 16.57 0.19 28.84
N ASN A 22 15.81 -0.57 28.03
CA ASN A 22 16.12 -0.81 26.63
C ASN A 22 15.65 0.32 25.71
N TYR A 23 14.76 1.21 26.17
CA TYR A 23 14.12 2.21 25.31
C TYR A 23 15.14 3.11 24.59
N THR A 24 16.17 3.59 25.28
CA THR A 24 17.16 4.49 24.67
C THR A 24 17.95 3.82 23.55
N LYS A 25 18.33 2.55 23.73
CA LYS A 25 19.02 1.75 22.71
C LYS A 25 18.09 1.51 21.51
N ASN A 26 16.87 1.07 21.79
CA ASN A 26 15.88 0.74 20.76
C ASN A 26 15.44 1.96 19.95
N LEU A 27 15.31 3.12 20.60
CA LEU A 27 15.04 4.40 19.93
C LEU A 27 16.15 4.74 18.93
N ALA A 28 17.42 4.55 19.31
CA ALA A 28 18.55 4.78 18.42
C ALA A 28 18.51 3.82 17.21
N THR A 29 18.18 2.54 17.42
CA THR A 29 17.98 1.57 16.32
C THR A 29 16.87 2.05 15.37
N ALA A 30 15.69 2.42 15.89
CA ALA A 30 14.59 2.90 15.07
C ALA A 30 14.99 4.14 14.25
N GLN A 31 15.53 5.17 14.89
CA GLN A 31 15.97 6.40 14.21
C GLN A 31 17.00 6.10 13.12
N LYS A 32 17.94 5.18 13.38
CA LYS A 32 18.93 4.76 12.39
C LYS A 32 18.30 4.03 11.21
N LEU A 33 17.27 3.21 11.44
CA LEU A 33 16.51 2.54 10.37
C LEU A 33 15.91 3.55 9.38
N PHE A 34 15.25 4.60 9.88
CA PHE A 34 14.74 5.69 9.03
C PHE A 34 15.88 6.40 8.29
N GLN A 35 16.95 6.79 8.97
CA GLN A 35 18.11 7.45 8.34
C GLN A 35 18.78 6.62 7.24
N LEU A 36 18.82 5.30 7.38
CA LEU A 36 19.36 4.40 6.36
C LEU A 36 18.40 4.25 5.18
N HIS A 37 17.08 4.29 5.45
CA HIS A 37 16.07 4.31 4.40
C HIS A 37 16.18 5.57 3.54
N GLU A 38 16.37 6.75 4.15
CA GLU A 38 16.58 8.03 3.46
C GLU A 38 17.83 8.05 2.56
N LYS A 39 18.82 7.22 2.90
CA LYS A 39 20.06 7.06 2.15
C LYS A 39 20.03 5.87 1.18
N GLU A 40 18.88 5.21 1.06
CA GLU A 40 18.69 4.01 0.25
C GLU A 40 19.72 2.90 0.58
N SER A 41 20.19 2.86 1.83
CA SER A 41 21.24 1.96 2.29
C SER A 41 20.64 0.64 2.77
N LEU A 42 20.05 -0.12 1.83
CA LEU A 42 19.21 -1.30 2.12
C LEU A 42 19.91 -2.35 3.00
N GLU A 43 21.13 -2.77 2.64
CA GLU A 43 21.83 -3.83 3.38
C GLU A 43 22.20 -3.40 4.82
N GLU A 44 22.61 -2.14 5.01
CA GLU A 44 22.82 -1.58 6.36
C GLU A 44 21.50 -1.48 7.14
N GLN A 45 20.40 -1.13 6.48
CA GLN A 45 19.08 -1.06 7.08
C GLN A 45 18.63 -2.44 7.58
N LEU A 46 18.80 -3.46 6.74
CA LEU A 46 18.43 -4.85 7.06
C LEU A 46 19.27 -5.46 8.18
N ALA A 47 20.53 -5.02 8.36
CA ALA A 47 21.36 -5.47 9.47
C ALA A 47 20.79 -5.10 10.86
N LEU A 48 19.89 -4.12 10.94
CA LEU A 48 19.18 -3.71 12.16
C LEU A 48 17.88 -4.49 12.40
N VAL A 49 17.53 -5.42 11.52
CA VAL A 49 16.26 -6.15 11.51
C VAL A 49 16.55 -7.63 11.79
N SER A 50 15.69 -8.26 12.58
CA SER A 50 15.73 -9.70 12.83
C SER A 50 15.24 -10.45 11.59
N GLU A 51 15.86 -11.59 11.27
CA GLU A 51 15.38 -12.48 10.20
C GLU A 51 13.99 -13.07 10.50
N GLU A 52 13.57 -13.02 11.77
CA GLU A 52 12.24 -13.44 12.24
C GLU A 52 11.22 -12.28 12.27
N ILE A 53 11.50 -11.15 11.60
CA ILE A 53 10.61 -9.99 11.61
C ILE A 53 9.18 -10.35 11.18
N GLU A 54 8.21 -9.86 11.95
CA GLU A 54 6.82 -9.73 11.52
C GLU A 54 6.55 -8.28 11.09
N SER A 55 6.39 -8.05 9.78
CA SER A 55 6.08 -6.73 9.23
C SER A 55 4.60 -6.62 8.88
N ILE A 56 3.92 -5.62 9.44
CA ILE A 56 2.48 -5.38 9.28
C ILE A 56 2.29 -4.10 8.45
N SER A 57 1.81 -4.27 7.22
CA SER A 57 1.59 -3.18 6.27
C SER A 57 0.26 -2.44 6.53
N SER A 58 0.19 -1.21 6.06
CA SER A 58 -1.03 -0.39 6.02
C SER A 58 -1.98 -0.76 4.87
N MET A 59 -1.58 -1.69 3.98
CA MET A 59 -2.40 -2.16 2.87
C MET A 59 -3.64 -2.90 3.37
N TYR A 60 -4.82 -2.49 2.88
CA TYR A 60 -6.10 -3.10 3.26
C TYR A 60 -6.12 -4.61 2.99
N GLY A 61 -6.49 -5.39 3.99
CA GLY A 61 -6.56 -6.86 3.90
C GLY A 61 -5.21 -7.57 3.88
N SER A 62 -4.09 -6.85 4.03
CA SER A 62 -2.77 -7.47 4.12
C SER A 62 -2.62 -8.31 5.39
N LYS A 63 -1.85 -9.40 5.27
CA LYS A 63 -1.41 -10.21 6.40
C LYS A 63 0.02 -9.83 6.77
N PRO A 64 0.46 -10.11 8.01
CA PRO A 64 1.85 -9.94 8.37
C PRO A 64 2.77 -10.73 7.43
N VAL A 65 3.92 -10.13 7.10
CA VAL A 65 4.92 -10.71 6.19
C VAL A 65 6.28 -10.84 6.87
N GLY A 66 7.09 -11.79 6.38
CA GLY A 66 8.44 -12.05 6.89
C GLY A 66 9.53 -11.19 6.24
N PHE A 67 10.78 -11.50 6.59
CA PHE A 67 11.97 -10.74 6.21
C PHE A 67 12.14 -10.53 4.70
N GLU A 68 11.97 -11.56 3.87
CA GLU A 68 12.17 -11.45 2.42
C GLU A 68 11.16 -10.49 1.77
N GLN A 69 9.89 -10.55 2.17
CA GLN A 69 8.87 -9.62 1.70
C GLN A 69 9.09 -8.20 2.23
N TYR A 70 9.56 -8.06 3.48
CA TYR A 70 9.96 -6.77 4.04
C TYR A 70 11.11 -6.13 3.23
N LYS A 71 12.15 -6.92 2.93
CA LYS A 71 13.26 -6.50 2.05
C LYS A 71 12.77 -6.05 0.68
N ALA A 72 11.89 -6.84 0.05
CA ALA A 72 11.31 -6.49 -1.25
C ALA A 72 10.50 -5.19 -1.20
N MET A 73 9.74 -4.96 -0.12
CA MET A 73 8.97 -3.73 0.08
C MET A 73 9.88 -2.51 0.19
N LEU A 74 10.94 -2.57 1.00
CA LEU A 74 11.91 -1.47 1.13
C LEU A 74 12.60 -1.17 -0.21
N ALA A 75 13.06 -2.21 -0.92
CA ALA A 75 13.67 -2.06 -2.23
C ALA A 75 12.70 -1.46 -3.26
N GLY A 76 11.41 -1.80 -3.17
CA GLY A 76 10.36 -1.19 -3.97
C GLY A 76 10.25 0.32 -3.74
N TYR A 77 10.20 0.77 -2.48
CA TYR A 77 10.16 2.20 -2.18
C TYR A 77 11.43 2.94 -2.64
N HIS A 78 12.62 2.36 -2.44
CA HIS A 78 13.89 2.92 -2.96
C HIS A 78 13.91 3.01 -4.48
N LYS A 79 13.28 2.07 -5.17
CA LYS A 79 13.16 2.10 -6.63
C LYS A 79 12.13 3.12 -7.12
N ASP A 80 11.06 3.34 -6.38
CA ASP A 80 9.91 4.11 -6.85
C ASP A 80 9.97 5.60 -6.46
N PHE A 81 10.82 5.97 -5.49
CA PHE A 81 10.91 7.33 -4.97
C PHE A 81 12.36 7.82 -4.85
N ASP A 82 12.58 9.06 -5.30
CA ASP A 82 13.78 9.84 -4.99
C ASP A 82 13.53 10.75 -3.76
N ASP A 83 14.62 11.23 -3.15
CA ASP A 83 14.60 12.22 -2.06
C ASP A 83 13.72 11.83 -0.86
N ILE A 84 13.70 10.53 -0.53
CA ILE A 84 12.93 9.97 0.58
C ILE A 84 13.42 10.57 1.90
N LYS A 85 12.53 11.19 2.67
CA LYS A 85 12.84 11.81 3.97
C LYS A 85 11.75 11.56 4.99
N TYR A 86 12.15 11.22 6.23
CA TYR A 86 11.24 11.12 7.35
C TYR A 86 11.37 12.29 8.29
N ASN A 87 10.29 13.05 8.41
CA ASN A 87 10.20 14.15 9.36
C ASN A 87 9.39 13.67 10.55
N ALA A 88 10.08 13.23 11.61
CA ALA A 88 9.43 12.80 12.84
C ALA A 88 8.79 14.00 13.54
N ASN A 89 7.48 13.91 13.83
CA ASN A 89 6.78 14.85 14.70
C ASN A 89 7.09 14.53 16.17
N VAL A 90 7.08 13.24 16.53
CA VAL A 90 7.36 12.79 17.89
C VAL A 90 7.81 11.34 17.92
N TRP A 91 8.74 11.03 18.81
CA TRP A 91 9.11 9.68 19.23
C TRP A 91 8.58 9.41 20.62
N LEU A 92 7.93 8.26 20.82
CA LEU A 92 7.29 7.90 22.08
C LEU A 92 7.72 6.48 22.51
N PRO A 93 7.81 6.22 23.83
CA PRO A 93 7.93 4.86 24.32
C PRO A 93 6.59 4.13 24.16
N GLY A 94 6.66 2.87 23.74
CA GLY A 94 5.49 2.00 23.68
C GLY A 94 5.24 1.27 25.01
N THR A 95 4.09 0.61 25.07
CA THR A 95 3.65 -0.17 26.23
C THR A 95 3.18 -1.55 25.81
N ASN A 96 3.27 -2.50 26.74
CA ASN A 96 2.60 -3.78 26.65
C ASN A 96 1.06 -3.63 26.83
N PRO A 97 0.27 -4.72 26.69
CA PRO A 97 -1.19 -4.67 26.84
C PRO A 97 -1.69 -4.15 28.21
N GLU A 98 -0.89 -4.29 29.26
CA GLU A 98 -1.18 -3.79 30.60
C GLU A 98 -0.82 -2.30 30.80
N GLY A 99 -0.30 -1.64 29.77
CA GLY A 99 0.09 -0.23 29.82
C GLY A 99 1.45 0.03 30.46
N VAL A 100 2.30 -0.99 30.61
CA VAL A 100 3.66 -0.89 31.16
C VAL A 100 4.66 -0.70 30.03
N LEU A 101 5.63 0.20 30.18
CA LEU A 101 6.65 0.44 29.16
C LEU A 101 7.51 -0.80 28.92
N ASP A 102 7.52 -1.27 27.69
CA ASP A 102 8.15 -2.54 27.28
C ASP A 102 9.45 -2.34 26.49
N GLY A 103 9.86 -1.08 26.28
CA GLY A 103 11.06 -0.73 25.52
C GLY A 103 10.84 -0.68 24.02
N SER A 104 9.60 -0.89 23.55
CA SER A 104 9.22 -0.66 22.17
C SER A 104 9.15 0.85 21.85
N VAL A 105 9.21 1.17 20.56
CA VAL A 105 9.30 2.55 20.07
C VAL A 105 8.13 2.84 19.14
N ARG A 106 7.52 4.01 19.29
CA ARG A 106 6.45 4.54 18.44
C ARG A 106 6.87 5.88 17.85
N THR A 107 6.43 6.19 16.63
CA THR A 107 6.66 7.50 16.03
C THR A 107 5.46 7.96 15.21
N TYR A 108 5.16 9.24 15.29
CA TYR A 108 4.30 9.94 14.34
C TYR A 108 5.19 10.84 13.51
N GLY A 109 4.95 10.88 12.21
CA GLY A 109 5.81 11.61 11.30
C GLY A 109 5.22 11.71 9.92
N THR A 110 5.98 12.34 9.04
CA THR A 110 5.62 12.50 7.64
C THR A 110 6.78 12.04 6.76
N TRP A 111 6.49 11.09 5.88
CA TRP A 111 7.37 10.77 4.76
C TRP A 111 7.15 11.75 3.62
N THR A 112 8.25 12.25 3.07
CA THR A 112 8.26 13.00 1.82
C THR A 112 9.19 12.32 0.82
N GLY A 113 8.97 12.56 -0.46
CA GLY A 113 9.77 12.03 -1.55
C GLY A 113 9.14 12.40 -2.89
N THR A 114 9.78 12.04 -3.99
CA THR A 114 9.26 12.28 -5.35
C THR A 114 9.12 10.95 -6.07
N ASN A 115 7.92 10.59 -6.51
CA ASN A 115 7.74 9.37 -7.28
C ASN A 115 8.46 9.51 -8.63
N ILE A 116 9.37 8.58 -8.95
CA ILE A 116 10.24 8.67 -10.12
C ILE A 116 9.44 8.66 -11.43
N ALA A 117 8.40 7.82 -11.50
CA ALA A 117 7.64 7.64 -12.73
C ALA A 117 6.71 8.84 -13.05
N THR A 118 6.14 9.48 -12.02
CA THR A 118 5.15 10.56 -12.21
C THR A 118 5.67 11.96 -11.92
N GLY A 119 6.82 12.07 -11.25
CA GLY A 119 7.35 13.33 -10.73
C GLY A 119 6.51 13.95 -9.59
N LYS A 120 5.48 13.25 -9.09
CA LYS A 120 4.60 13.76 -8.05
C LYS A 120 5.25 13.65 -6.68
N GLN A 121 5.04 14.68 -5.86
CA GLN A 121 5.54 14.71 -4.49
C GLN A 121 4.66 13.90 -3.54
N LEU A 122 5.31 13.06 -2.76
CA LEU A 122 4.75 12.37 -1.60
C LEU A 122 4.73 13.33 -0.40
N ASN A 123 3.60 13.33 0.32
CA ASN A 123 3.46 13.94 1.62
C ASN A 123 2.55 13.04 2.47
N LEU A 124 3.15 12.06 3.12
CA LEU A 124 2.45 10.95 3.77
C LEU A 124 2.65 10.98 5.28
N MET A 125 1.64 11.51 5.98
CA MET A 125 1.57 11.42 7.42
C MET A 125 1.19 10.00 7.86
N GLY A 126 1.79 9.53 8.94
CA GLY A 126 1.47 8.22 9.50
C GLY A 126 1.94 8.02 10.92
N TYR A 127 1.75 6.79 11.37
CA TYR A 127 2.21 6.24 12.63
C TYR A 127 2.95 4.94 12.36
N TRP A 128 4.09 4.77 13.02
CA TRP A 128 4.92 3.57 12.94
C TRP A 128 5.24 3.06 14.33
N TYR A 129 5.26 1.75 14.46
CA TYR A 129 5.68 1.11 15.70
C TYR A 129 6.73 0.03 15.46
N PHE A 130 7.63 -0.12 16.43
CA PHE A 130 8.74 -1.05 16.38
C PHE A 130 8.85 -1.80 17.72
N ASN A 131 8.89 -3.12 17.65
CA ASN A 131 9.28 -3.97 18.78
C ASN A 131 10.64 -4.60 18.47
N PHE A 132 11.37 -4.94 19.52
CA PHE A 132 12.77 -5.32 19.43
C PHE A 132 13.04 -6.65 20.14
N ASP A 133 13.97 -7.42 19.62
CA ASP A 133 14.52 -8.59 20.31
C ASP A 133 15.52 -8.17 21.42
N ALA A 134 16.09 -9.16 22.10
CA ALA A 134 17.06 -8.93 23.18
C ALA A 134 18.34 -8.22 22.70
N ASP A 135 18.71 -8.40 21.42
CA ASP A 135 19.87 -7.78 20.80
C ASP A 135 19.58 -6.34 20.33
N GLY A 136 18.32 -5.91 20.39
CA GLY A 136 17.87 -4.58 19.98
C GLY A 136 17.67 -4.46 18.47
N LYS A 137 17.53 -5.57 17.74
CA LYS A 137 17.07 -5.59 16.35
C LYS A 137 15.56 -5.53 16.29
N VAL A 138 15.02 -4.96 15.22
CA VAL A 138 13.57 -4.90 15.00
C VAL A 138 13.04 -6.31 14.71
N ILE A 139 12.12 -6.81 15.54
CA ILE A 139 11.44 -8.11 15.37
C ILE A 139 9.97 -7.95 15.01
N THR A 140 9.40 -6.77 15.19
CA THR A 140 8.07 -6.44 14.67
C THR A 140 8.04 -4.98 14.23
N GLN A 141 7.49 -4.72 13.05
CA GLN A 141 7.21 -3.37 12.56
C GLN A 141 5.75 -3.28 12.12
N GLY A 142 5.06 -2.20 12.46
CA GLY A 142 3.74 -1.90 11.92
C GLY A 142 3.62 -0.49 11.37
N ASP A 143 2.99 -0.40 10.21
CA ASP A 143 2.79 0.84 9.45
C ASP A 143 1.30 1.24 9.43
N PHE A 144 0.99 2.48 9.81
CA PHE A 144 -0.38 3.01 9.82
C PHE A 144 -0.41 4.36 9.12
N PHE A 145 -0.82 4.33 7.86
CA PHE A 145 -1.03 5.49 7.01
C PHE A 145 -2.04 5.14 5.91
N ASP A 146 -2.51 6.14 5.15
CA ASP A 146 -3.43 5.90 4.04
C ASP A 146 -2.67 5.41 2.78
N PHE A 147 -2.41 4.10 2.69
CA PHE A 147 -1.74 3.51 1.52
C PHE A 147 -2.55 3.71 0.24
N GLY A 148 -3.87 3.54 0.31
CA GLY A 148 -4.76 3.69 -0.85
C GLY A 148 -4.72 5.12 -1.39
N GLY A 149 -4.83 6.12 -0.51
CA GLY A 149 -4.70 7.53 -0.85
C GLY A 149 -3.31 7.90 -1.37
N MET A 150 -2.24 7.41 -0.72
CA MET A 150 -0.87 7.58 -1.21
C MET A 150 -0.74 7.07 -2.65
N TYR A 151 -1.07 5.80 -2.86
CA TYR A 151 -0.96 5.15 -4.16
C TYR A 151 -1.76 5.92 -5.21
N ASN A 152 -3.00 6.26 -4.87
CA ASN A 152 -3.89 7.01 -5.75
C ASN A 152 -3.35 8.40 -6.10
N ALA A 153 -2.65 9.05 -5.19
CA ALA A 153 -2.11 10.39 -5.39
C ALA A 153 -0.85 10.38 -6.26
N VAL A 154 0.14 9.54 -5.95
CA VAL A 154 1.51 9.70 -6.47
C VAL A 154 1.96 8.63 -7.46
N TYR A 155 1.40 7.42 -7.43
CA TYR A 155 1.83 6.35 -8.34
C TYR A 155 1.27 6.53 -9.75
N PRO A 156 1.98 6.02 -10.78
CA PRO A 156 1.44 6.00 -12.14
C PRO A 156 0.20 5.11 -12.18
N LYS A 157 -0.79 5.52 -12.98
CA LYS A 157 -1.94 4.69 -13.32
C LYS A 157 -2.12 4.70 -14.81
N THR A 158 -2.19 3.51 -15.38
CA THR A 158 -2.61 3.33 -16.76
C THR A 158 -4.11 3.13 -16.75
N LYS A 159 -4.85 4.16 -17.18
CA LYS A 159 -6.30 4.06 -17.35
C LYS A 159 -6.62 3.34 -18.66
N VAL A 160 -7.52 2.37 -18.57
CA VAL A 160 -8.09 1.65 -19.71
C VAL A 160 -9.60 1.82 -19.67
N PHE A 161 -10.20 2.08 -20.83
CA PHE A 161 -11.62 2.17 -21.02
C PHE A 161 -12.02 1.17 -22.10
N ALA A 162 -12.96 0.27 -21.79
CA ALA A 162 -13.56 -0.60 -22.79
C ALA A 162 -15.06 -0.31 -22.90
N THR A 163 -15.58 -0.31 -24.12
CA THR A 163 -17.01 -0.18 -24.39
C THR A 163 -17.49 -1.36 -25.19
N ILE A 164 -18.61 -1.95 -24.78
CA ILE A 164 -19.29 -3.02 -25.51
C ILE A 164 -20.66 -2.52 -25.93
N GLU A 165 -20.85 -2.25 -27.22
CA GLU A 165 -22.16 -1.99 -27.81
C GLU A 165 -22.92 -3.31 -28.00
N ILE A 166 -24.12 -3.41 -27.45
CA ILE A 166 -24.88 -4.65 -27.37
C ILE A 166 -26.03 -4.65 -28.39
N LYS A 167 -26.35 -5.81 -28.96
CA LYS A 167 -27.56 -5.99 -29.77
C LYS A 167 -28.82 -5.82 -28.90
N GLU A 168 -29.90 -5.33 -29.51
CA GLU A 168 -31.18 -5.18 -28.81
C GLU A 168 -31.63 -6.52 -28.20
N GLY A 169 -32.07 -6.48 -26.93
CA GLY A 169 -32.51 -7.65 -26.18
C GLY A 169 -31.41 -8.64 -25.79
N LYS A 170 -30.13 -8.27 -25.89
CA LYS A 170 -28.97 -9.13 -25.58
C LYS A 170 -28.13 -8.69 -24.38
N ALA A 171 -28.64 -7.78 -23.57
CA ALA A 171 -27.93 -7.27 -22.38
C ALA A 171 -27.65 -8.38 -21.36
N ASP A 172 -28.63 -9.24 -21.07
CA ASP A 172 -28.50 -10.29 -20.06
C ASP A 172 -27.40 -11.31 -20.41
N GLU A 173 -27.28 -11.70 -21.68
CA GLU A 173 -26.23 -12.61 -22.13
C GLU A 173 -24.83 -11.99 -21.97
N ILE A 174 -24.67 -10.69 -22.26
CA ILE A 174 -23.41 -9.97 -22.04
C ILE A 174 -23.10 -9.87 -20.55
N MET A 175 -24.07 -9.50 -19.71
CA MET A 175 -23.88 -9.40 -18.26
C MET A 175 -23.51 -10.76 -17.66
N ALA A 176 -24.13 -11.85 -18.11
CA ALA A 176 -23.81 -13.19 -17.63
C ALA A 176 -22.36 -13.58 -17.98
N LEU A 177 -21.87 -13.23 -19.17
CA LEU A 177 -20.49 -13.49 -19.58
C LEU A 177 -19.49 -12.64 -18.76
N LEU A 178 -19.74 -11.34 -18.62
CA LEU A 178 -18.87 -10.43 -17.88
C LEU A 178 -18.79 -10.75 -16.39
N ASN A 179 -19.89 -11.21 -15.78
CA ASN A 179 -19.94 -11.62 -14.38
C ASN A 179 -19.52 -13.08 -14.13
N SER A 180 -19.19 -13.84 -15.18
CA SER A 180 -18.67 -15.20 -15.03
C SER A 180 -17.24 -15.21 -14.48
N GLU A 181 -16.77 -16.36 -14.00
CA GLU A 181 -15.38 -16.54 -13.54
C GLU A 181 -14.35 -16.09 -14.59
N GLY A 182 -14.60 -16.43 -15.87
CA GLY A 182 -13.76 -16.04 -17.01
C GLY A 182 -13.94 -14.60 -17.49
N GLY A 183 -14.92 -13.87 -16.93
CA GLY A 183 -15.23 -12.49 -17.25
C GLY A 183 -14.30 -11.50 -16.55
N LEU A 184 -14.87 -10.45 -15.97
CA LEU A 184 -14.11 -9.37 -15.32
C LEU A 184 -13.35 -9.85 -14.08
N ALA A 185 -13.76 -10.94 -13.44
CA ALA A 185 -13.02 -11.56 -12.34
C ALA A 185 -11.64 -12.05 -12.79
N ALA A 186 -11.54 -12.74 -13.93
CA ALA A 186 -10.27 -13.15 -14.52
C ALA A 186 -9.42 -11.93 -14.97
N THR A 187 -10.05 -10.86 -15.48
CA THR A 187 -9.34 -9.60 -15.77
C THR A 187 -8.70 -9.05 -14.50
N ARG A 188 -9.49 -8.92 -13.42
CA ARG A 188 -9.00 -8.38 -12.15
C ARG A 188 -7.89 -9.23 -11.55
N ALA A 189 -7.93 -10.55 -11.73
CA ALA A 189 -6.92 -11.48 -11.23
C ALA A 189 -5.61 -11.46 -12.04
N TYR A 190 -5.61 -10.93 -13.27
CA TYR A 190 -4.42 -10.88 -14.11
C TYR A 190 -3.36 -9.94 -13.53
N GLU A 191 -2.09 -10.32 -13.67
CA GLU A 191 -0.95 -9.57 -13.14
C GLU A 191 -0.95 -8.12 -13.64
N GLY A 192 -0.89 -7.17 -12.70
CA GLY A 192 -0.88 -5.74 -13.01
C GLY A 192 -2.26 -5.09 -13.11
N CYS A 193 -3.36 -5.84 -13.12
CA CYS A 193 -4.70 -5.27 -12.99
C CYS A 193 -4.94 -4.81 -11.55
N MET A 194 -5.35 -3.56 -11.38
CA MET A 194 -5.56 -2.92 -10.08
C MET A 194 -7.03 -2.76 -9.73
N SER A 195 -7.84 -2.43 -10.71
CA SER A 195 -9.29 -2.37 -10.59
C SER A 195 -9.94 -2.67 -11.92
N THR A 196 -11.18 -3.14 -11.83
CA THR A 196 -12.05 -3.37 -12.98
C THR A 196 -13.46 -3.01 -12.51
N GLU A 197 -14.04 -1.99 -13.11
CA GLU A 197 -15.36 -1.48 -12.77
C GLU A 197 -16.19 -1.43 -14.04
N MET A 198 -17.46 -1.84 -13.97
CA MET A 198 -18.36 -1.77 -15.12
C MET A 198 -19.67 -1.05 -14.79
N VAL A 199 -20.22 -0.38 -15.79
CA VAL A 199 -21.54 0.25 -15.76
C VAL A 199 -22.29 -0.12 -17.04
N TYR A 200 -23.57 -0.43 -16.89
CA TYR A 200 -24.48 -0.61 -18.02
C TYR A 200 -25.31 0.65 -18.24
N ASN A 201 -25.29 1.18 -19.46
CA ASN A 201 -26.21 2.22 -19.90
C ASN A 201 -27.32 1.60 -20.75
N SER A 202 -28.53 1.56 -20.22
CA SER A 202 -29.71 1.00 -20.90
C SER A 202 -30.24 1.86 -22.05
N GLU A 203 -29.99 3.19 -22.04
CA GLU A 203 -30.42 4.10 -23.10
C GLU A 203 -29.65 3.85 -24.41
N THR A 204 -28.36 3.52 -24.29
CA THR A 204 -27.49 3.23 -25.44
C THR A 204 -27.24 1.73 -25.63
N ASN A 205 -27.76 0.89 -24.73
CA ASN A 205 -27.49 -0.54 -24.66
C ASN A 205 -25.97 -0.84 -24.72
N THR A 206 -25.20 -0.17 -23.86
CA THR A 206 -23.73 -0.20 -23.87
C THR A 206 -23.21 -0.52 -22.48
N VAL A 207 -22.24 -1.43 -22.39
CA VAL A 207 -21.41 -1.59 -21.19
C VAL A 207 -20.19 -0.70 -21.32
N TRP A 208 -19.88 0.02 -20.25
CA TRP A 208 -18.64 0.77 -20.05
C TRP A 208 -17.83 0.08 -18.97
N ILE A 209 -16.57 -0.24 -19.26
CA ILE A 209 -15.62 -0.82 -18.32
C ILE A 209 -14.49 0.18 -18.14
N VAL A 210 -14.13 0.46 -16.90
CA VAL A 210 -12.95 1.24 -16.53
C VAL A 210 -12.01 0.32 -15.76
N GLU A 211 -10.74 0.33 -16.15
CA GLU A 211 -9.72 -0.48 -15.51
C GLU A 211 -8.50 0.37 -15.20
N ASP A 212 -7.89 0.11 -14.05
CA ASP A 212 -6.61 0.67 -13.66
C ASP A 212 -5.55 -0.42 -13.75
N TRP A 213 -4.46 -0.10 -14.42
CA TRP A 213 -3.32 -1.01 -14.59
C TRP A 213 -2.05 -0.37 -14.04
N ALA A 214 -1.21 -1.22 -13.44
CA ALA A 214 0.08 -0.81 -12.89
C ALA A 214 1.04 -0.26 -13.97
N SER A 215 0.92 -0.74 -15.21
CA SER A 215 1.59 -0.17 -16.38
C SER A 215 0.87 -0.52 -17.69
N ASN A 216 1.11 0.27 -18.74
CA ASN A 216 0.61 -0.03 -20.07
C ASN A 216 1.20 -1.33 -20.64
N ASP A 217 2.45 -1.66 -20.31
CA ASP A 217 3.09 -2.90 -20.75
C ASP A 217 2.39 -4.15 -20.18
N LEU A 218 1.98 -4.10 -18.91
CA LEU A 218 1.21 -5.19 -18.28
C LEU A 218 -0.17 -5.31 -18.91
N PHE A 219 -0.84 -4.19 -19.20
CA PHE A 219 -2.11 -4.21 -19.93
C PHE A 219 -1.96 -4.81 -21.34
N LEU A 220 -0.89 -4.46 -22.07
CA LEU A 220 -0.64 -5.00 -23.42
C LEU A 220 -0.45 -6.52 -23.41
N LYS A 221 0.26 -7.06 -22.40
CA LYS A 221 0.37 -8.52 -22.21
C LYS A 221 -0.98 -9.15 -21.90
N TYR A 222 -1.78 -8.51 -21.07
CA TYR A 222 -3.13 -8.98 -20.75
C TYR A 222 -4.04 -9.03 -21.99
N ILE A 223 -4.09 -7.97 -22.79
CA ILE A 223 -5.00 -7.95 -23.94
C ILE A 223 -4.54 -8.92 -25.03
N GLU A 224 -3.23 -9.12 -25.19
CA GLU A 224 -2.68 -10.17 -26.05
C GLU A 224 -3.12 -11.57 -25.55
N TRP A 225 -3.04 -11.83 -24.24
CA TRP A 225 -3.56 -13.07 -23.66
C TRP A 225 -5.06 -13.23 -23.94
N ARG A 226 -5.89 -12.20 -23.71
CA ARG A 226 -7.33 -12.22 -24.02
C ARG A 226 -7.65 -12.57 -25.47
N GLN A 227 -6.75 -12.22 -26.39
CA GLN A 227 -6.94 -12.43 -27.83
C GLN A 227 -6.39 -13.78 -28.31
N THR A 228 -5.39 -14.35 -27.63
CA THR A 228 -4.59 -15.47 -28.19
C THR A 228 -4.58 -16.72 -27.32
N ALA A 229 -4.71 -16.58 -26.01
CA ALA A 229 -4.45 -17.64 -25.04
C ALA A 229 -5.51 -17.78 -23.94
N ASP A 230 -6.50 -16.87 -23.87
CA ASP A 230 -7.59 -16.91 -22.90
C ASP A 230 -8.43 -18.18 -23.08
N GLU A 231 -8.28 -19.09 -22.11
CA GLU A 231 -8.99 -20.36 -22.04
C GLU A 231 -10.50 -20.21 -21.89
N TYR A 232 -10.97 -19.09 -21.33
CA TYR A 232 -12.40 -18.81 -21.17
C TYR A 232 -13.03 -18.31 -22.47
N LYS A 233 -12.21 -17.82 -23.41
CA LYS A 233 -12.60 -17.29 -24.73
C LYS A 233 -13.71 -16.25 -24.62
N ILE A 234 -13.58 -15.33 -23.66
CA ILE A 234 -14.73 -14.50 -23.30
C ILE A 234 -15.12 -13.53 -24.41
N ILE A 235 -14.13 -12.97 -25.12
CA ILE A 235 -14.36 -12.08 -26.26
C ILE A 235 -15.11 -12.83 -27.37
N GLU A 236 -14.67 -14.04 -27.73
CA GLU A 236 -15.33 -14.87 -28.75
C GLU A 236 -16.80 -15.15 -28.40
N LYS A 237 -17.07 -15.48 -27.14
CA LYS A 237 -18.44 -15.75 -26.65
C LYS A 237 -19.34 -14.52 -26.65
N MET A 238 -18.78 -13.31 -26.53
CA MET A 238 -19.55 -12.07 -26.59
C MET A 238 -19.91 -11.65 -28.03
N ILE A 239 -19.09 -11.99 -29.04
CA ILE A 239 -19.27 -11.55 -30.44
C ILE A 239 -20.71 -11.74 -30.98
N PRO A 240 -21.40 -12.87 -30.74
CA PRO A 240 -22.78 -13.05 -31.21
C PRO A 240 -23.78 -12.03 -30.67
N TYR A 241 -23.49 -11.44 -29.51
CA TYR A 241 -24.37 -10.51 -28.79
C TYR A 241 -23.95 -9.03 -28.97
N MET A 242 -22.77 -8.77 -29.50
CA MET A 242 -22.26 -7.42 -29.75
C MET A 242 -22.79 -6.83 -31.07
N LYS A 243 -23.13 -5.54 -31.04
CA LYS A 243 -23.54 -4.79 -32.23
C LYS A 243 -22.34 -4.65 -33.16
N GLY A 244 -22.49 -5.04 -34.43
CA GLY A 244 -21.35 -5.08 -35.37
C GLY A 244 -20.36 -6.23 -35.15
N GLY A 245 -20.70 -7.23 -34.32
CA GLY A 245 -19.82 -8.37 -34.04
C GLY A 245 -18.61 -7.93 -33.22
N ALA A 246 -17.40 -8.36 -33.63
CA ALA A 246 -16.16 -8.00 -32.93
C ALA A 246 -15.94 -6.48 -32.82
N ASN A 247 -16.43 -5.69 -33.79
CA ASN A 247 -16.32 -4.24 -33.77
C ASN A 247 -17.20 -3.55 -32.71
N GLY A 248 -18.09 -4.30 -32.04
CA GLY A 248 -18.87 -3.77 -30.93
C GLY A 248 -18.07 -3.59 -29.64
N LEU A 249 -16.88 -4.21 -29.55
CA LEU A 249 -15.92 -3.96 -28.48
C LEU A 249 -14.88 -2.92 -28.94
N THR A 250 -14.78 -1.82 -28.21
CA THR A 250 -13.72 -0.82 -28.38
C THR A 250 -12.92 -0.73 -27.09
N VAL A 251 -11.60 -0.62 -27.18
CA VAL A 251 -10.71 -0.47 -26.03
C VAL A 251 -9.78 0.71 -26.26
N ALA A 252 -9.81 1.68 -25.35
CA ALA A 252 -8.90 2.80 -25.28
C ALA A 252 -7.97 2.61 -24.08
N HIS A 253 -6.67 2.79 -24.27
CA HIS A 253 -5.67 2.65 -23.22
C HIS A 253 -4.60 3.74 -23.35
N SER A 254 -3.73 3.84 -22.35
CA SER A 254 -2.82 4.98 -22.15
C SER A 254 -1.61 5.03 -23.11
N ASN A 255 -1.73 4.49 -24.32
CA ASN A 255 -0.70 4.60 -25.38
C ASN A 255 -0.68 5.95 -26.11
N SER A 256 -1.52 6.89 -25.70
CA SER A 256 -1.70 8.21 -26.30
C SER A 256 -1.87 9.28 -25.20
N ASN A 257 -2.16 10.54 -25.58
CA ASN A 257 -2.23 11.78 -24.76
C ASN A 257 -3.15 11.73 -23.52
N TYR A 258 -2.97 10.75 -22.63
CA TYR A 258 -3.67 10.68 -21.36
C TYR A 258 -3.31 11.92 -20.54
N THR A 259 -4.33 12.70 -20.22
CA THR A 259 -4.20 13.91 -19.42
C THR A 259 -5.12 13.78 -18.22
N ALA A 260 -4.56 13.94 -17.02
CA ALA A 260 -5.31 14.09 -15.80
C ALA A 260 -5.11 15.53 -15.30
N TYR A 261 -6.20 16.20 -14.95
CA TYR A 261 -6.20 17.56 -14.42
C TYR A 261 -6.41 17.54 -12.91
#